data_AF-A0AAV8W1N1-F1
#
_entry.id   AF-A0AAV8W1N1-F1
#
_cell.length_a   1.000
_cell.length_b   1.000
_cell.length_c   1.000
_cell.angle_alpha   90.00
_cell.angle_beta   90.00
_cell.angle_gamma   90.00
#
_symmetry.space_group_name_H-M   'P 1'
#
loop_
_entity.id
_entity.type
_entity.pdbx_description
1 polymer ?
#
loop_
_entity_poly.entity_id
_entity_poly.type
_entity_poly.pdbx_seq_one_letter_code
_entity_poly.pdbx_strand_id
1 'polypeptide(L)'
;MPPPSKKDVGVIIFDVNASNKEEALASLMQIYTHIWLSSTKDLYRVILANTKESRNNKQYKNVYDGNINDPDPQSVLSVVEQAEAEEGDWLEPLLLAVYHLKQASELPGVITLQVLYLTKLDGSSQKVDMTKVEQLINDLREYNIYLYIAGPEVKLPFTITDKADVKEAMENAVVDESKPALVTAKRIVDATDHSVICDLKVGTNLFFSYRNSRGTQPWKVPLSFGSALEIPACTVKILRMDAPFKLSTNAPSSRMVLCDDEKVTVDRTEVVSGIARHGKFVKVDERDMFKVEGPRCFSVLGFTEKKNIPEYYMREGAYCVLPDASKPNDCSQAFYNLVDVLAEQKKYAVVRRVYNSNNKPKFFVLVPQPESEPKSFVMSELPYADDLKQTLKFSDPVITEDAVDEDFEKFFNSIDIWEDSCKLDVPLGPKMIVDLYLSKLANAAASKYLGREFKCQATDVVNMEDKDTNESLQAVRRAWPRPFYYQPPNRTQSNA
;
A
#
# COMPACT_ATOMS: atom_id res chain seq x y z
N MET A 1 27.34 0.56 -15.40
CA MET A 1 26.48 1.65 -14.87
C MET A 1 25.46 1.04 -13.93
N PRO A 2 25.13 1.66 -12.78
CA PRO A 2 24.01 1.20 -11.97
C PRO A 2 22.71 1.32 -12.76
N PRO A 3 21.72 0.42 -12.55
CA PRO A 3 20.44 0.52 -13.24
C PRO A 3 19.76 1.86 -12.93
N PRO A 4 19.01 2.45 -13.88
CA PRO A 4 18.30 3.70 -13.66
C PRO A 4 17.34 3.55 -12.48
N SER A 5 17.20 4.61 -11.68
CA SER A 5 16.29 4.59 -10.56
C SER A 5 14.85 4.52 -11.03
N LYS A 6 14.17 3.49 -10.54
CA LYS A 6 12.76 3.21 -10.70
C LYS A 6 11.87 4.36 -10.18
N LYS A 7 11.08 4.96 -11.06
CA LYS A 7 10.22 6.11 -10.78
C LYS A 7 8.84 5.97 -11.42
N ASP A 8 7.84 6.51 -10.73
CA ASP A 8 6.54 6.78 -11.31
C ASP A 8 6.55 8.19 -11.92
N VAL A 9 5.79 8.39 -12.99
CA VAL A 9 5.59 9.71 -13.58
C VAL A 9 4.09 9.97 -13.64
N GLY A 10 3.67 11.07 -13.05
CA GLY A 10 2.27 11.42 -12.94
C GLY A 10 1.96 12.86 -13.34
N VAL A 11 0.73 13.06 -13.79
CA VAL A 11 0.13 14.39 -13.95
C VAL A 11 -1.10 14.46 -13.05
N ILE A 12 -1.16 15.45 -12.18
CA ILE A 12 -2.32 15.72 -11.32
C ILE A 12 -3.04 16.93 -11.89
N ILE A 13 -4.27 16.72 -12.33
CA ILE A 13 -5.16 17.75 -12.85
C ILE A 13 -6.09 18.17 -11.70
N PHE A 14 -6.13 19.47 -11.42
CA PHE A 14 -7.00 20.05 -10.40
C PHE A 14 -8.05 20.95 -11.05
N ASP A 15 -9.32 20.67 -10.78
CA ASP A 15 -10.44 21.48 -11.25
C ASP A 15 -10.67 22.69 -10.33
N VAL A 16 -10.37 23.89 -10.83
CA VAL A 16 -10.48 25.13 -10.06
C VAL A 16 -11.93 25.57 -9.89
N ASN A 17 -12.85 25.06 -10.71
CA ASN A 17 -14.27 25.42 -10.74
C ASN A 17 -15.19 24.33 -10.15
N ALA A 18 -14.64 23.22 -9.64
CA ALA A 18 -15.45 22.14 -9.08
C ALA A 18 -16.21 22.58 -7.82
N SER A 19 -17.46 22.11 -7.63
CA SER A 19 -18.25 22.48 -6.45
C SER A 19 -17.62 22.00 -5.13
N ASN A 20 -16.79 20.96 -5.17
CA ASN A 20 -16.08 20.38 -4.03
C ASN A 20 -14.61 20.85 -3.92
N LYS A 21 -14.29 22.04 -4.45
CA LYS A 21 -12.93 22.60 -4.51
C LYS A 21 -12.13 22.47 -3.20
N GLU A 22 -12.73 22.79 -2.05
CA GLU A 22 -12.05 22.74 -0.75
C GLU A 22 -11.65 21.30 -0.34
N GLU A 23 -12.53 20.32 -0.57
CA GLU A 23 -12.24 18.90 -0.28
C GLU A 23 -11.23 18.33 -1.27
N ALA A 24 -11.34 18.71 -2.55
CA ALA A 24 -10.39 18.35 -3.58
C ALA A 24 -9.01 18.96 -3.28
N LEU A 25 -8.95 20.21 -2.80
CA LEU A 25 -7.71 20.89 -2.42
C LEU A 25 -7.05 20.20 -1.22
N ALA A 26 -7.84 19.80 -0.22
CA ALA A 26 -7.32 19.01 0.90
C ALA A 26 -6.68 17.71 0.40
N SER A 27 -7.38 16.97 -0.47
CA SER A 27 -6.88 15.74 -1.08
C SER A 27 -5.60 15.97 -1.90
N LEU A 28 -5.55 17.05 -2.69
CA LEU A 28 -4.36 17.47 -3.44
C LEU A 28 -3.17 17.72 -2.52
N MET A 29 -3.37 18.46 -1.42
CA MET A 29 -2.32 18.79 -0.46
C MET A 29 -1.81 17.56 0.30
N GLN A 30 -2.70 16.63 0.63
CA GLN A 30 -2.31 15.34 1.21
C GLN A 30 -1.44 14.54 0.25
N ILE A 31 -1.82 14.44 -1.02
CA ILE A 31 -1.08 13.70 -2.04
C ILE A 31 0.32 14.30 -2.23
N TYR A 32 0.41 15.61 -2.43
CA TYR A 32 1.69 16.29 -2.62
C TYR A 32 2.57 16.22 -1.38
N THR A 33 2.00 16.37 -0.19
CA THR A 33 2.77 16.24 1.05
C THR A 33 3.28 14.82 1.25
N HIS A 34 2.47 13.81 0.93
CA HIS A 34 2.90 12.42 0.97
C HIS A 34 4.06 12.15 -0.01
N ILE A 35 3.93 12.59 -1.26
CA ILE A 35 4.99 12.49 -2.28
C ILE A 35 6.27 13.18 -1.79
N TRP A 36 6.15 14.43 -1.30
CA TRP A 36 7.27 15.22 -0.81
C TRP A 36 7.99 14.56 0.38
N LEU A 37 7.25 14.12 1.39
CA LEU A 37 7.81 13.44 2.57
C LEU A 37 8.40 12.06 2.26
N SER A 38 7.82 11.36 1.28
CA SER A 38 8.33 10.06 0.84
C SER A 38 9.71 10.16 0.17
N SER A 39 10.13 11.37 -0.24
CA SER A 39 11.40 11.62 -0.94
C SER A 39 11.64 10.65 -2.10
N THR A 40 10.56 10.31 -2.82
CA THR A 40 10.66 9.44 -3.99
C THR A 40 11.34 10.19 -5.14
N LYS A 41 11.85 9.44 -6.11
CA LYS A 41 12.38 10.00 -7.37
C LYS A 41 11.30 10.14 -8.44
N ASP A 42 10.05 10.20 -8.00
CA ASP A 42 8.90 10.27 -8.88
C ASP A 42 8.73 11.69 -9.39
N LEU A 43 8.22 11.80 -10.61
CA LEU A 43 8.04 13.09 -11.26
C LEU A 43 6.55 13.36 -11.36
N TYR A 44 6.07 14.38 -10.65
CA TYR A 44 4.68 14.80 -10.72
C TYR A 44 4.57 16.23 -11.25
N ARG A 45 3.60 16.46 -12.13
CA ARG A 45 3.25 17.76 -12.69
C ARG A 45 1.83 18.13 -12.30
N VAL A 46 1.59 19.42 -11.99
CA VAL A 46 0.24 19.95 -11.78
C VAL A 46 -0.27 20.64 -13.06
N ILE A 47 -1.50 20.32 -13.45
CA ILE A 47 -2.28 21.07 -14.44
C ILE A 47 -3.53 21.59 -13.74
N LEU A 48 -3.89 22.84 -13.98
CA LEU A 48 -5.15 23.41 -13.51
C LEU A 48 -6.15 23.42 -14.67
N ALA A 49 -7.32 22.88 -14.42
CA ALA A 49 -8.47 22.89 -15.32
C ALA A 49 -9.46 23.99 -14.91
N ASN A 50 -10.24 24.47 -15.88
CA ASN A 50 -11.26 25.50 -15.67
C ASN A 50 -10.68 26.80 -15.10
N THR A 51 -9.54 27.23 -15.62
CA THR A 51 -8.88 28.49 -15.24
C THR A 51 -9.26 29.61 -16.19
N LYS A 52 -9.33 30.85 -15.71
CA LYS A 52 -9.51 32.02 -16.57
C LYS A 52 -8.33 32.26 -17.50
N GLU A 53 -7.12 32.04 -16.99
CA GLU A 53 -5.90 32.12 -17.79
C GLU A 53 -5.67 30.80 -18.54
N SER A 54 -5.19 30.91 -19.78
CA SER A 54 -4.80 29.76 -20.60
C SER A 54 -3.29 29.79 -20.84
N ARG A 55 -2.56 28.83 -20.29
CA ARG A 55 -1.11 28.72 -20.44
C ARG A 55 -0.72 27.27 -20.65
N ASN A 56 -0.63 26.83 -21.90
CA ASN A 56 -0.19 25.49 -22.24
C ASN A 56 0.38 25.46 -23.67
N ASN A 57 1.13 24.41 -23.98
CA ASN A 57 1.80 24.24 -25.28
C ASN A 57 0.86 23.81 -26.42
N LYS A 58 -0.39 23.43 -26.11
CA LYS A 58 -1.41 22.99 -27.09
C LYS A 58 -2.45 24.06 -27.40
N GLN A 59 -2.35 25.24 -26.79
CA GLN A 59 -3.31 26.35 -26.94
C GLN A 59 -4.75 25.97 -26.55
N TYR A 60 -4.92 24.98 -25.67
CA TYR A 60 -6.22 24.66 -25.07
C TYR A 60 -6.71 25.82 -24.22
N LYS A 61 -8.02 26.07 -24.27
CA LYS A 61 -8.62 27.19 -23.53
C LYS A 61 -8.93 26.76 -22.11
N ASN A 62 -8.77 27.69 -21.19
CA ASN A 62 -9.08 27.50 -19.77
C ASN A 62 -8.29 26.37 -19.09
N VAL A 63 -7.07 26.14 -19.59
CA VAL A 63 -6.11 25.16 -19.05
C VAL A 63 -4.77 25.84 -18.77
N TYR A 64 -4.28 25.69 -17.54
CA TYR A 64 -3.00 26.23 -17.09
C TYR A 64 -2.04 25.08 -16.71
N ASP A 65 -0.95 24.95 -17.46
CA ASP A 65 0.19 24.08 -17.14
C ASP A 65 1.19 24.87 -16.30
N GLY A 66 1.27 24.53 -15.00
CA GLY A 66 2.19 25.17 -14.07
C GLY A 66 3.65 24.85 -14.34
N ASN A 67 3.95 23.83 -15.15
CA ASN A 67 5.29 23.31 -15.42
C ASN A 67 6.15 23.15 -14.14
N ILE A 68 5.52 22.80 -13.03
CA ILE A 68 6.19 22.56 -11.76
C ILE A 68 6.65 21.10 -11.78
N ASN A 69 7.95 20.89 -11.97
CA ASN A 69 8.57 19.57 -11.79
C ASN A 69 9.04 19.48 -10.34
N ASP A 70 8.70 18.39 -9.66
CA ASP A 70 8.94 18.14 -8.22
C ASP A 70 8.32 19.22 -7.31
N PRO A 71 6.99 19.40 -7.33
CA PRO A 71 6.33 20.49 -6.62
C PRO A 71 6.44 20.31 -5.12
N ASP A 72 7.04 21.30 -4.45
CA ASP A 72 6.81 21.47 -3.03
C ASP A 72 5.33 21.83 -2.79
N PRO A 73 4.71 21.35 -1.68
CA PRO A 73 3.30 21.60 -1.42
C PRO A 73 2.91 23.10 -1.37
N GLN A 74 3.82 23.98 -0.97
CA GLN A 74 3.56 25.43 -0.86
C GLN A 74 3.41 26.08 -2.24
N SER A 75 4.29 25.72 -3.19
CA SER A 75 4.25 26.17 -4.57
C SER A 75 2.97 25.72 -5.25
N VAL A 76 2.55 24.46 -5.06
CA VAL A 76 1.26 23.96 -5.59
C VAL A 76 0.10 24.75 -5.01
N LEU A 77 0.06 24.93 -3.69
CA LEU A 77 -1.01 25.68 -3.02
C LEU A 77 -1.11 27.12 -3.57
N SER A 78 0.02 27.81 -3.69
CA SER A 78 0.03 29.19 -4.19
C SER A 78 -0.49 29.31 -5.63
N VAL A 79 -0.17 28.35 -6.50
CA VAL A 79 -0.64 28.34 -7.89
C VAL A 79 -2.15 28.06 -7.96
N VAL A 80 -2.68 27.19 -7.11
CA VAL A 80 -4.13 26.93 -7.05
C VAL A 80 -4.90 28.12 -6.47
N GLU A 81 -4.37 28.78 -5.44
CA GLU A 81 -5.02 29.94 -4.80
C GLU A 81 -5.03 31.19 -5.68
N GLN A 82 -4.03 31.36 -6.53
CA GLN A 82 -3.96 32.48 -7.49
C GLN A 82 -4.85 32.28 -8.72
N ALA A 83 -5.34 31.06 -8.96
CA ALA A 83 -6.12 30.75 -10.15
C ALA A 83 -7.58 31.20 -10.01
N GLU A 84 -8.02 32.05 -10.95
CA GLU A 84 -9.43 32.40 -11.11
C GLU A 84 -10.16 31.32 -11.92
N ALA A 85 -11.39 30.98 -11.53
CA ALA A 85 -12.21 29.94 -12.17
C ALA A 85 -12.94 30.48 -13.42
N GLU A 86 -12.98 29.69 -14.48
CA GLU A 86 -13.79 29.92 -15.69
C GLU A 86 -14.18 28.56 -16.32
N GLU A 87 -15.39 28.46 -16.90
CA GLU A 87 -15.87 27.21 -17.50
C GLU A 87 -15.05 26.83 -18.74
N GLY A 88 -14.50 25.60 -18.75
CA GLY A 88 -13.72 25.04 -19.84
C GLY A 88 -14.15 23.63 -20.26
N ASP A 89 -13.47 23.08 -21.28
CA ASP A 89 -13.65 21.71 -21.71
C ASP A 89 -12.83 20.77 -20.80
N TRP A 90 -13.52 19.95 -19.99
CA TRP A 90 -12.88 19.01 -19.05
C TRP A 90 -11.98 17.96 -19.73
N LEU A 91 -12.17 17.71 -21.04
CA LEU A 91 -11.39 16.73 -21.79
C LEU A 91 -10.03 17.29 -22.23
N GLU A 92 -9.90 18.60 -22.44
CA GLU A 92 -8.66 19.24 -22.88
C GLU A 92 -7.49 19.09 -21.87
N PRO A 93 -7.70 19.30 -20.55
CA PRO A 93 -6.70 18.98 -19.54
C PRO A 93 -6.21 17.53 -19.58
N LEU A 94 -7.11 16.57 -19.81
CA LEU A 94 -6.75 15.14 -19.91
C LEU A 94 -5.87 14.86 -21.13
N LEU A 95 -6.23 15.41 -22.28
CA LEU A 95 -5.40 15.30 -23.50
C LEU A 95 -4.02 15.92 -23.30
N LEU A 96 -3.95 17.06 -22.61
CA LEU A 96 -2.68 17.71 -22.28
C LEU A 96 -1.85 16.85 -21.33
N ALA A 97 -2.45 16.27 -20.30
CA ALA A 97 -1.78 15.38 -19.36
C ALA A 97 -1.19 14.16 -20.07
N VAL A 98 -1.99 13.50 -20.92
CA VAL A 98 -1.53 12.35 -21.72
C VAL A 98 -0.41 12.75 -22.67
N TYR A 99 -0.49 13.92 -23.32
CA TYR A 99 0.59 14.42 -24.15
C TYR A 99 1.93 14.55 -23.39
N HIS A 100 1.90 15.07 -22.15
CA HIS A 100 3.11 15.14 -21.32
C HIS A 100 3.63 13.76 -20.90
N LEU A 101 2.73 12.82 -20.58
CA LEU A 101 3.12 11.46 -20.22
C LEU A 101 3.72 10.69 -21.40
N LYS A 102 3.23 10.92 -22.62
CA LYS A 102 3.84 10.36 -23.84
C LYS A 102 5.29 10.79 -23.97
N GLN A 103 5.59 12.08 -23.80
CA GLN A 103 6.97 12.58 -23.80
C GLN A 103 7.80 12.00 -22.66
N ALA A 104 7.20 11.80 -21.49
CA ALA A 104 7.89 11.24 -20.34
C ALA A 104 8.10 9.72 -20.40
N SER A 105 7.37 9.00 -21.26
CA SER A 105 7.48 7.54 -21.43
C SER A 105 8.86 7.09 -21.88
N GLU A 106 9.60 7.96 -22.57
CA GLU A 106 10.96 7.72 -23.05
C GLU A 106 12.02 7.86 -21.93
N LEU A 107 11.64 8.37 -20.75
CA LEU A 107 12.58 8.56 -19.65
C LEU A 107 13.05 7.20 -19.09
N PRO A 108 14.34 7.06 -18.75
CA PRO A 108 14.85 5.81 -18.21
C PRO A 108 14.30 5.56 -16.80
N GLY A 109 13.87 4.32 -16.57
CA GLY A 109 13.42 3.85 -15.25
C GLY A 109 11.96 4.18 -14.91
N VAL A 110 11.16 4.65 -15.87
CA VAL A 110 9.70 4.81 -15.70
C VAL A 110 9.03 3.45 -15.48
N ILE A 111 8.18 3.36 -14.46
CA ILE A 111 7.44 2.15 -14.11
C ILE A 111 5.94 2.32 -14.36
N THR A 112 5.40 3.46 -13.94
CA THR A 112 3.98 3.78 -14.08
C THR A 112 3.84 5.18 -14.67
N LEU A 113 2.94 5.30 -15.65
CA LEU A 113 2.42 6.59 -16.12
C LEU A 113 1.02 6.76 -15.52
N GLN A 114 0.77 7.89 -14.86
CA GLN A 114 -0.47 8.11 -14.10
C GLN A 114 -1.08 9.49 -14.37
N VAL A 115 -2.40 9.57 -14.48
CA VAL A 115 -3.16 10.82 -14.51
C VAL A 115 -4.20 10.80 -13.40
N LEU A 116 -4.12 11.71 -12.44
CA LEU A 116 -5.15 11.91 -11.44
C LEU A 116 -5.91 13.20 -11.74
N TYR A 117 -7.20 13.12 -12.01
CA TYR A 117 -8.07 14.27 -12.22
C TYR A 117 -9.01 14.44 -11.02
N LEU A 118 -8.75 15.48 -10.22
CA LEU A 118 -9.59 15.90 -9.11
C LEU A 118 -10.69 16.84 -9.62
N THR A 119 -11.90 16.32 -9.84
CA THR A 119 -13.06 17.04 -10.39
C THR A 119 -14.36 16.36 -10.01
N LYS A 120 -15.46 17.12 -9.89
CA LYS A 120 -16.82 16.55 -9.75
C LYS A 120 -17.52 16.32 -11.09
N LEU A 121 -16.91 16.76 -12.21
CA LEU A 121 -17.49 16.75 -13.56
C LEU A 121 -18.88 17.42 -13.63
N ASP A 122 -19.13 18.40 -12.77
CA ASP A 122 -20.36 19.17 -12.65
C ASP A 122 -20.35 20.44 -13.50
N GLY A 123 -19.17 20.98 -13.80
CA GLY A 123 -18.99 22.25 -14.50
C GLY A 123 -19.02 22.20 -16.03
N SER A 124 -19.29 21.07 -16.69
CA SER A 124 -19.23 21.01 -18.16
C SER A 124 -20.62 20.91 -18.79
N SER A 125 -21.12 22.04 -19.29
CA SER A 125 -22.36 22.11 -20.08
C SER A 125 -22.13 21.85 -21.58
N GLN A 126 -20.88 21.70 -22.00
CA GLN A 126 -20.48 21.67 -23.41
C GLN A 126 -20.66 20.27 -24.04
N LYS A 127 -20.99 20.27 -25.34
CA LYS A 127 -21.10 19.05 -26.13
C LYS A 127 -19.71 18.43 -26.30
N VAL A 128 -19.51 17.23 -25.76
CA VAL A 128 -18.22 16.53 -25.81
C VAL A 128 -17.89 16.10 -27.25
N ASP A 129 -16.67 16.39 -27.69
CA ASP A 129 -16.15 15.92 -28.98
C ASP A 129 -15.72 14.46 -28.88
N MET A 130 -16.48 13.57 -29.54
CA MET A 130 -16.22 12.13 -29.53
C MET A 130 -14.90 11.75 -30.18
N THR A 131 -14.38 12.56 -31.12
CA THR A 131 -13.09 12.31 -31.78
C THR A 131 -11.95 12.42 -30.77
N LYS A 132 -12.01 13.44 -29.91
CA LYS A 132 -11.06 13.63 -28.80
C LYS A 132 -11.14 12.49 -27.78
N VAL A 133 -12.35 11.97 -27.51
CA VAL A 133 -12.56 10.84 -26.60
C VAL A 133 -11.92 9.57 -27.14
N GLU A 134 -12.11 9.26 -28.42
CA GLU A 134 -11.50 8.08 -29.06
C GLU A 134 -9.97 8.21 -29.10
N GLN A 135 -9.45 9.40 -29.39
CA GLN A 135 -8.02 9.67 -29.29
C GLN A 135 -7.49 9.40 -27.87
N LEU A 136 -8.17 9.92 -26.84
CA LEU A 136 -7.78 9.71 -25.46
C LEU A 136 -7.74 8.22 -25.10
N ILE A 137 -8.78 7.45 -25.46
CA ILE A 137 -8.85 6.01 -25.19
C ILE A 137 -7.68 5.26 -25.87
N ASN A 138 -7.39 5.58 -27.12
CA ASN A 138 -6.28 4.96 -27.85
C ASN A 138 -4.94 5.27 -27.19
N ASP A 139 -4.74 6.53 -26.80
CA ASP A 139 -3.51 6.98 -26.16
C ASP A 139 -3.30 6.34 -24.77
N LEU A 140 -4.37 6.20 -23.98
CA LEU A 140 -4.32 5.54 -22.67
C LEU A 140 -3.93 4.06 -22.80
N ARG A 141 -4.48 3.36 -23.80
CA ARG A 141 -4.17 1.94 -24.09
C ARG A 141 -2.75 1.76 -24.61
N GLU A 142 -2.36 2.55 -25.60
CA GLU A 142 -1.04 2.44 -26.26
C GLU A 142 0.11 2.61 -25.26
N TYR A 143 -0.01 3.58 -24.35
CA TYR A 143 1.03 3.90 -23.37
C TYR A 143 0.80 3.27 -22.00
N ASN A 144 -0.23 2.44 -21.84
CA ASN A 144 -0.61 1.78 -20.59
C ASN A 144 -0.71 2.76 -19.39
N ILE A 145 -1.41 3.88 -19.61
CA ILE A 145 -1.55 4.97 -18.64
C ILE A 145 -2.68 4.66 -17.66
N TYR A 146 -2.41 4.82 -16.37
CA TYR A 146 -3.41 4.73 -15.32
C TYR A 146 -4.15 6.06 -15.19
N LEU A 147 -5.48 6.05 -15.25
CA LEU A 147 -6.31 7.26 -15.12
C LEU A 147 -7.19 7.15 -13.88
N TYR A 148 -7.19 8.18 -13.04
CA TYR A 148 -8.03 8.26 -11.85
C TYR A 148 -8.89 9.52 -11.95
N ILE A 149 -10.19 9.38 -12.14
CA ILE A 149 -11.15 10.48 -12.07
C ILE A 149 -11.76 10.45 -10.66
N ALA A 150 -11.30 11.35 -9.80
CA ALA A 150 -11.62 11.36 -8.38
C ALA A 150 -12.45 12.59 -8.02
N GLY A 151 -13.64 12.37 -7.46
CA GLY A 151 -14.57 13.42 -7.07
C GLY A 151 -16.04 13.14 -7.37
N PRO A 152 -16.42 12.50 -8.49
CA PRO A 152 -17.81 12.13 -8.72
C PRO A 152 -18.30 11.12 -7.67
N GLU A 153 -19.55 11.26 -7.24
CA GLU A 153 -20.19 10.31 -6.33
C GLU A 153 -20.58 9.06 -7.12
N VAL A 154 -19.72 8.04 -7.07
CA VAL A 154 -19.92 6.74 -7.75
C VAL A 154 -20.03 5.66 -6.70
N LYS A 155 -21.11 4.87 -6.77
CA LYS A 155 -21.27 3.70 -5.89
C LYS A 155 -20.53 2.52 -6.48
N LEU A 156 -19.58 2.00 -5.72
CA LEU A 156 -18.90 0.76 -6.07
C LEU A 156 -19.81 -0.44 -5.80
N PRO A 157 -19.77 -1.47 -6.65
CA PRO A 157 -20.62 -2.65 -6.52
C PRO A 157 -20.23 -3.54 -5.32
N PHE A 158 -18.95 -3.57 -4.96
CA PHE A 158 -18.40 -4.37 -3.88
C PHE A 158 -17.08 -3.78 -3.37
N THR A 159 -16.56 -4.34 -2.27
CA THR A 159 -15.29 -3.92 -1.66
C THR A 159 -14.11 -4.35 -2.53
N ILE A 160 -13.31 -3.40 -3.03
CA ILE A 160 -12.10 -3.71 -3.83
C ILE A 160 -10.97 -4.14 -2.89
N THR A 161 -10.54 -5.40 -2.94
CA THR A 161 -9.53 -5.94 -2.00
C THR A 161 -8.16 -6.15 -2.64
N ASP A 162 -8.11 -6.30 -3.95
CA ASP A 162 -6.88 -6.41 -4.73
C ASP A 162 -6.96 -5.60 -6.04
N LYS A 163 -5.87 -5.56 -6.81
CA LYS A 163 -5.80 -4.82 -8.08
C LYS A 163 -6.63 -5.48 -9.18
N ALA A 164 -6.78 -6.81 -9.13
CA ALA A 164 -7.58 -7.56 -10.09
C ALA A 164 -9.06 -7.16 -10.04
N ASP A 165 -9.56 -6.89 -8.83
CA ASP A 165 -10.95 -6.49 -8.55
C ASP A 165 -11.33 -5.14 -9.18
N VAL A 166 -10.35 -4.25 -9.42
CA VAL A 166 -10.60 -2.87 -9.84
C VAL A 166 -11.36 -2.82 -11.17
N LYS A 167 -10.98 -3.64 -12.15
CA LYS A 167 -11.61 -3.62 -13.47
C LYS A 167 -13.08 -4.02 -13.39
N GLU A 168 -13.37 -5.12 -12.71
CA GLU A 168 -14.73 -5.61 -12.50
C GLU A 168 -15.58 -4.62 -11.69
N ALA A 169 -14.99 -3.98 -10.69
CA ALA A 169 -15.67 -2.96 -9.90
C ALA A 169 -16.02 -1.72 -10.75
N MET A 170 -15.13 -1.31 -11.67
CA MET A 170 -15.40 -0.17 -12.56
C MET A 170 -16.42 -0.48 -13.64
N GLU A 171 -16.42 -1.69 -14.21
CA GLU A 171 -17.41 -2.13 -15.21
C GLU A 171 -18.83 -2.06 -14.62
N ASN A 172 -18.99 -2.51 -13.37
CA ASN A 172 -20.27 -2.55 -12.66
C ASN A 172 -20.59 -1.29 -11.83
N ALA A 173 -19.72 -0.26 -11.87
CA ALA A 173 -19.93 0.97 -11.11
C ALA A 173 -21.13 1.77 -11.66
N VAL A 174 -22.01 2.22 -10.76
CA VAL A 174 -23.21 2.98 -11.13
C VAL A 174 -22.91 4.49 -11.10
N VAL A 175 -23.13 5.14 -12.24
CA VAL A 175 -22.97 6.59 -12.42
C VAL A 175 -24.32 7.27 -12.66
N ASP A 176 -24.42 8.55 -12.31
CA ASP A 176 -25.61 9.36 -12.58
C ASP A 176 -25.73 9.68 -14.08
N GLU A 177 -26.63 8.97 -14.77
CA GLU A 177 -26.89 9.11 -16.21
C GLU A 177 -27.43 10.48 -16.61
N SER A 178 -27.93 11.28 -15.66
CA SER A 178 -28.42 12.63 -15.95
C SER A 178 -27.31 13.62 -16.33
N LYS A 179 -26.04 13.28 -16.05
CA LYS A 179 -24.86 14.12 -16.30
C LYS A 179 -24.05 13.59 -17.50
N PRO A 180 -24.08 14.26 -18.67
CA PRO A 180 -23.40 13.78 -19.88
C PRO A 180 -21.88 13.59 -19.73
N ALA A 181 -21.23 14.45 -18.93
CA ALA A 181 -19.80 14.34 -18.64
C ALA A 181 -19.46 13.05 -17.88
N LEU A 182 -20.29 12.64 -16.91
CA LEU A 182 -20.11 11.37 -16.18
C LEU A 182 -20.30 10.16 -17.07
N VAL A 183 -21.33 10.16 -17.93
CA VAL A 183 -21.56 9.08 -18.90
C VAL A 183 -20.36 8.94 -19.86
N THR A 184 -19.80 10.07 -20.31
CA THR A 184 -18.64 10.06 -21.19
C THR A 184 -17.37 9.60 -20.46
N ALA A 185 -17.16 10.04 -19.22
CA ALA A 185 -16.07 9.56 -18.38
C ALA A 185 -16.18 8.06 -18.10
N LYS A 186 -17.38 7.55 -17.80
CA LYS A 186 -17.64 6.11 -17.63
C LYS A 186 -17.31 5.33 -18.90
N ARG A 187 -17.67 5.85 -20.07
CA ARG A 187 -17.28 5.24 -21.36
C ARG A 187 -15.76 5.14 -21.55
N ILE A 188 -14.99 6.15 -21.12
CA ILE A 188 -13.52 6.10 -21.17
C ILE A 188 -13.01 5.03 -20.22
N VAL A 189 -13.55 4.99 -19.00
CA VAL A 189 -13.19 4.00 -17.98
C VAL A 189 -13.45 2.58 -18.48
N ASP A 190 -14.64 2.30 -19.01
CA ASP A 190 -15.00 0.97 -19.52
C ASP A 190 -14.17 0.55 -20.74
N ALA A 191 -13.69 1.53 -21.50
CA ALA A 191 -12.85 1.27 -22.64
C ALA A 191 -11.38 1.05 -22.27
N THR A 192 -10.94 1.19 -21.01
CA THR A 192 -9.50 1.14 -20.68
C THR A 192 -9.22 0.28 -19.46
N ASP A 193 -8.12 -0.48 -19.47
CA ASP A 193 -7.86 -1.49 -18.42
C ASP A 193 -7.43 -0.89 -17.07
N HIS A 194 -6.95 0.36 -17.06
CA HIS A 194 -6.31 0.99 -15.89
C HIS A 194 -6.95 2.31 -15.48
N SER A 195 -8.21 2.52 -15.87
CA SER A 195 -8.94 3.74 -15.52
C SER A 195 -9.94 3.49 -14.39
N VAL A 196 -10.12 4.47 -13.52
CA VAL A 196 -11.09 4.43 -12.43
C VAL A 196 -11.86 5.74 -12.31
N ILE A 197 -13.12 5.65 -11.90
CA ILE A 197 -13.97 6.80 -11.54
C ILE A 197 -14.61 6.55 -10.17
N CYS A 198 -14.37 7.44 -9.22
CA CYS A 198 -14.78 7.25 -7.84
C CYS A 198 -14.79 8.58 -7.07
N ASP A 199 -15.22 8.54 -5.81
CA ASP A 199 -15.12 9.69 -4.92
C ASP A 199 -13.65 10.07 -4.60
N LEU A 200 -13.46 11.23 -3.95
CA LEU A 200 -12.12 11.73 -3.60
C LEU A 200 -11.35 10.78 -2.69
N LYS A 201 -12.02 10.08 -1.75
CA LYS A 201 -11.37 9.22 -0.77
C LYS A 201 -10.83 7.97 -1.43
N VAL A 202 -11.68 7.28 -2.18
CA VAL A 202 -11.34 6.07 -2.92
C VAL A 202 -10.28 6.40 -3.95
N GLY A 203 -10.46 7.48 -4.72
CA GLY A 203 -9.52 7.89 -5.76
C GLY A 203 -8.14 8.21 -5.23
N THR A 204 -8.05 8.91 -4.09
CA THR A 204 -6.76 9.21 -3.43
C THR A 204 -6.04 7.94 -3.00
N ASN A 205 -6.76 6.94 -2.47
CA ASN A 205 -6.13 5.67 -2.08
C ASN A 205 -5.69 4.85 -3.29
N LEU A 206 -6.55 4.71 -4.30
CA LEU A 206 -6.25 3.98 -5.53
C LEU A 206 -5.07 4.60 -6.30
N PHE A 207 -4.90 5.93 -6.24
CA PHE A 207 -3.74 6.60 -6.85
C PHE A 207 -2.40 6.06 -6.31
N PHE A 208 -2.33 5.73 -5.02
CA PHE A 208 -1.13 5.17 -4.38
C PHE A 208 -1.05 3.64 -4.47
N SER A 209 -2.19 2.94 -4.39
CA SER A 209 -2.24 1.47 -4.32
C SER A 209 -2.37 0.80 -5.70
N TYR A 210 -3.25 1.30 -6.58
CA TYR A 210 -3.53 0.76 -7.91
C TYR A 210 -2.57 1.32 -8.97
N ARG A 211 -1.30 0.93 -8.90
CA ARG A 211 -0.25 1.25 -9.88
C ARG A 211 0.70 0.09 -10.11
N ASN A 212 1.60 0.19 -11.09
CA ASN A 212 2.62 -0.84 -11.28
C ASN A 212 3.52 -0.95 -10.05
N SER A 213 3.78 -2.17 -9.61
CA SER A 213 4.70 -2.39 -8.49
C SER A 213 6.12 -2.06 -8.94
N ARG A 214 6.84 -1.26 -8.13
CA ARG A 214 8.26 -0.99 -8.42
C ARG A 214 9.10 -2.26 -8.53
N GLY A 215 8.62 -3.39 -7.98
CA GLY A 215 9.40 -4.62 -7.93
C GLY A 215 10.61 -4.49 -6.99
N THR A 216 11.06 -5.60 -6.42
CA THR A 216 12.36 -5.63 -5.74
C THR A 216 13.35 -6.30 -6.67
N GLN A 217 14.64 -6.02 -6.53
CA GLN A 217 15.62 -6.79 -7.26
C GLN A 217 15.50 -8.24 -6.78
N PRO A 218 15.23 -9.21 -7.69
CA PRO A 218 15.08 -10.59 -7.30
C PRO A 218 16.41 -11.10 -6.74
N TRP A 219 16.35 -11.80 -5.62
CA TRP A 219 17.52 -12.49 -5.09
C TRP A 219 17.63 -13.84 -5.79
N LYS A 220 18.54 -13.92 -6.76
CA LYS A 220 18.79 -15.12 -7.58
C LYS A 220 19.81 -16.01 -6.90
N VAL A 221 19.36 -17.17 -6.42
CA VAL A 221 20.18 -18.27 -5.88
C VAL A 221 19.41 -19.56 -6.16
N PRO A 222 20.04 -20.59 -6.76
CA PRO A 222 19.35 -21.85 -7.03
C PRO A 222 18.90 -22.52 -5.73
N LEU A 223 17.74 -23.16 -5.78
CA LEU A 223 17.22 -24.00 -4.71
C LEU A 223 17.95 -25.34 -4.76
N SER A 224 18.81 -25.61 -3.78
CA SER A 224 19.63 -26.83 -3.74
C SER A 224 19.01 -27.94 -2.88
N PHE A 225 19.11 -29.18 -3.34
CA PHE A 225 18.67 -30.40 -2.68
C PHE A 225 19.90 -31.27 -2.40
N GLY A 226 20.44 -31.16 -1.18
CA GLY A 226 21.73 -31.76 -0.85
C GLY A 226 22.85 -31.18 -1.73
N SER A 227 23.73 -32.06 -2.25
CA SER A 227 24.88 -31.68 -3.07
C SER A 227 24.74 -31.99 -4.57
N ALA A 228 23.67 -32.69 -4.97
CA ALA A 228 23.57 -33.29 -6.30
C ALA A 228 22.57 -32.60 -7.23
N LEU A 229 21.58 -31.89 -6.68
CA LEU A 229 20.48 -31.32 -7.46
C LEU A 229 20.26 -29.86 -7.10
N GLU A 230 20.15 -29.01 -8.13
CA GLU A 230 19.84 -27.60 -8.00
C GLU A 230 18.77 -27.20 -9.01
N ILE A 231 17.77 -26.47 -8.55
CA ILE A 231 16.72 -25.89 -9.40
C ILE A 231 16.94 -24.38 -9.42
N PRO A 232 17.24 -23.76 -10.58
CA PRO A 232 17.38 -22.32 -10.67
C PRO A 232 16.12 -21.58 -10.22
N ALA A 233 16.27 -20.78 -9.17
CA ALA A 233 15.17 -20.06 -8.55
C ALA A 233 15.58 -18.63 -8.20
N CYS A 234 14.56 -17.80 -7.97
CA CYS A 234 14.71 -16.46 -7.45
C CYS A 234 13.63 -16.16 -6.41
N THR A 235 13.95 -15.28 -5.48
CA THR A 235 12.98 -14.82 -4.47
C THR A 235 12.70 -13.34 -4.64
N VAL A 236 11.43 -12.95 -4.66
CA VAL A 236 10.97 -11.56 -4.71
C VAL A 236 10.19 -11.27 -3.43
N LYS A 237 10.49 -10.16 -2.75
CA LYS A 237 9.73 -9.78 -1.55
C LYS A 237 8.33 -9.30 -1.95
N ILE A 238 7.29 -9.94 -1.43
CA ILE A 238 5.88 -9.64 -1.77
C ILE A 238 5.21 -8.75 -0.74
N LEU A 239 5.47 -8.95 0.56
CA LEU A 239 4.94 -8.08 1.60
C LEU A 239 5.87 -6.89 1.80
N ARG A 240 5.35 -5.68 1.55
CA ARG A 240 6.04 -4.43 1.85
C ARG A 240 5.20 -3.65 2.85
N MET A 241 5.83 -3.30 3.95
CA MET A 241 5.38 -2.14 4.71
C MET A 241 5.99 -0.93 4.04
N ASP A 242 5.18 0.10 3.79
CA ASP A 242 5.70 1.38 3.34
C ASP A 242 6.70 1.88 4.39
N ALA A 243 7.86 2.32 3.94
CA ALA A 243 8.86 2.80 4.86
C ALA A 243 8.32 4.07 5.54
N PRO A 244 8.47 4.20 6.87
CA PRO A 244 8.10 5.44 7.54
C PRO A 244 8.89 6.61 6.96
N PHE A 245 8.28 7.80 6.94
CA PHE A 245 8.98 9.02 6.53
C PHE A 245 10.24 9.20 7.39
N LYS A 246 11.37 9.47 6.72
CA LYS A 246 12.64 9.67 7.41
C LYS A 246 12.70 11.09 7.94
N LEU A 247 12.55 11.25 9.26
CA LEU A 247 12.83 12.50 9.93
C LEU A 247 14.34 12.64 10.11
N SER A 248 14.96 13.58 9.40
CA SER A 248 16.34 13.99 9.67
C SER A 248 16.33 15.04 10.76
N THR A 249 16.69 14.68 11.99
CA THR A 249 16.99 15.69 13.01
C THR A 249 18.32 16.34 12.67
N ASN A 250 18.41 17.67 12.78
CA ASN A 250 19.71 18.32 12.90
C ASN A 250 20.45 17.64 14.05
N ALA A 251 21.68 17.17 13.79
CA ALA A 251 22.38 16.16 14.58
C ALA A 251 22.12 16.29 16.10
N PRO A 252 21.50 15.29 16.75
CA PRO A 252 21.31 15.34 18.18
C PRO A 252 22.66 15.28 18.88
N SER A 253 22.93 16.22 19.78
CA SER A 253 24.12 16.20 20.65
C SER A 253 23.96 15.12 21.71
N SER A 254 24.33 13.87 21.38
CA SER A 254 24.32 12.78 22.35
C SER A 254 25.54 12.87 23.28
N ARG A 255 25.33 12.98 24.60
CA ARG A 255 26.38 12.80 25.62
C ARG A 255 26.22 11.44 26.29
N MET A 256 27.32 10.73 26.56
CA MET A 256 27.32 9.48 27.33
C MET A 256 27.56 9.81 28.80
N VAL A 257 26.76 9.21 29.69
CA VAL A 257 26.86 9.44 31.14
C VAL A 257 26.84 8.12 31.89
N LEU A 258 27.25 8.13 33.16
CA LEU A 258 27.13 6.97 34.04
C LEU A 258 25.66 6.69 34.35
N CYS A 259 25.32 5.41 34.47
CA CYS A 259 23.95 4.99 34.81
C CYS A 259 23.58 5.39 36.25
N ASP A 260 24.57 5.42 37.16
CA ASP A 260 24.38 5.78 38.56
C ASP A 260 24.43 7.30 38.80
N ASP A 261 25.03 8.06 37.88
CA ASP A 261 25.12 9.53 37.96
C ASP A 261 25.16 10.19 36.57
N GLU A 262 24.02 10.75 36.17
CA GLU A 262 23.86 11.45 34.89
C GLU A 262 24.65 12.78 34.77
N LYS A 263 25.29 13.23 35.85
CA LYS A 263 26.16 14.43 35.84
C LYS A 263 27.56 14.10 35.35
N VAL A 264 28.00 12.86 35.50
CA VAL A 264 29.34 12.43 35.09
C VAL A 264 29.30 12.02 33.63
N THR A 265 29.97 12.80 32.79
CA THR A 265 30.10 12.51 31.35
C THR A 265 31.29 11.57 31.14
N VAL A 266 31.08 10.54 30.32
CA VAL A 266 32.09 9.51 30.01
C VAL A 266 32.58 9.71 28.59
N ASP A 267 33.89 9.66 28.38
CA ASP A 267 34.49 9.70 27.05
C ASP A 267 34.21 8.37 26.32
N ARG A 268 33.84 8.44 25.04
CA ARG A 268 33.61 7.25 24.20
C ARG A 268 34.83 6.34 24.10
N THR A 269 36.03 6.87 24.26
CA THR A 269 37.29 6.11 24.21
C THR A 269 37.51 5.23 25.44
N GLU A 270 36.87 5.55 26.57
CA GLU A 270 36.96 4.78 27.83
C GLU A 270 35.89 3.66 27.90
N VAL A 271 34.97 3.62 26.93
CA VAL A 271 33.87 2.66 26.91
C VAL A 271 34.33 1.32 26.34
N VAL A 272 34.16 0.26 27.12
CA VAL A 272 34.38 -1.13 26.69
C VAL A 272 33.07 -1.83 26.40
N SER A 273 33.04 -2.65 25.34
CA SER A 273 31.87 -3.46 24.99
C SER A 273 31.91 -4.82 25.69
N GLY A 274 30.75 -5.39 26.00
CA GLY A 274 30.64 -6.70 26.63
C GLY A 274 29.20 -7.19 26.73
N ILE A 275 29.04 -8.43 27.18
CA ILE A 275 27.74 -9.11 27.30
C ILE A 275 27.48 -9.40 28.77
N ALA A 276 26.30 -9.02 29.24
CA ALA A 276 25.81 -9.43 30.56
C ALA A 276 25.17 -10.82 30.45
N ARG A 277 25.71 -11.81 31.16
CA ARG A 277 25.16 -13.17 31.19
C ARG A 277 25.21 -13.72 32.61
N HIS A 278 24.08 -14.23 33.11
CA HIS A 278 23.94 -14.78 34.46
C HIS A 278 24.48 -13.85 35.59
N GLY A 279 24.20 -12.55 35.48
CA GLY A 279 24.64 -11.56 36.48
C GLY A 279 26.14 -11.18 36.43
N LYS A 280 26.89 -11.65 35.43
CA LYS A 280 28.29 -11.26 35.21
C LYS A 280 28.44 -10.51 33.89
N PHE A 281 29.28 -9.48 33.90
CA PHE A 281 29.68 -8.77 32.68
C PHE A 281 30.95 -9.42 32.12
N VAL A 282 30.90 -9.86 30.88
CA VAL A 282 32.04 -10.42 30.15
C VAL A 282 32.43 -9.43 29.06
N LYS A 283 33.66 -8.91 29.14
CA LYS A 283 34.22 -8.03 28.11
C LYS A 283 34.33 -8.78 26.79
N VAL A 284 33.99 -8.12 25.70
CA VAL A 284 34.10 -8.64 24.33
C VAL A 284 34.89 -7.63 23.51
N ASP A 285 36.12 -7.99 23.16
CA ASP A 285 37.04 -7.10 22.43
C ASP A 285 36.65 -6.97 20.94
N GLU A 286 36.10 -8.04 20.34
CA GLU A 286 35.62 -8.06 18.96
C GLU A 286 34.11 -8.31 18.88
N ARG A 287 33.37 -7.36 18.31
CA ARG A 287 31.91 -7.47 18.15
C ARG A 287 31.46 -8.69 17.35
N ASP A 288 32.31 -9.18 16.45
CA ASP A 288 32.00 -10.30 15.56
C ASP A 288 32.41 -11.66 16.14
N MET A 289 32.99 -11.73 17.33
CA MET A 289 33.50 -12.96 17.95
C MET A 289 32.45 -14.08 18.07
N PHE A 290 31.16 -13.73 18.19
CA PHE A 290 30.05 -14.68 18.30
C PHE A 290 29.15 -14.71 17.05
N LYS A 291 29.59 -14.12 15.95
CA LYS A 291 28.78 -13.99 14.76
C LYS A 291 28.67 -15.33 14.04
N VAL A 292 27.44 -15.83 13.90
CA VAL A 292 27.15 -17.05 13.13
C VAL A 292 26.97 -16.67 11.67
N GLU A 293 27.93 -17.04 10.83
CA GLU A 293 27.95 -16.75 9.40
C GLU A 293 27.93 -18.05 8.56
N GLY A 294 27.66 -17.93 7.27
CA GLY A 294 27.73 -19.06 6.35
C GLY A 294 27.76 -18.60 4.90
N PRO A 295 28.14 -19.47 3.95
CA PRO A 295 28.11 -19.10 2.54
C PRO A 295 26.68 -18.76 2.11
N ARG A 296 26.55 -17.81 1.17
CA ARG A 296 25.28 -17.46 0.53
C ARG A 296 24.65 -18.73 -0.06
N CYS A 297 23.44 -19.09 0.38
CA CYS A 297 22.80 -20.34 -0.01
C CYS A 297 21.27 -20.28 0.06
N PHE A 298 20.62 -21.15 -0.70
CA PHE A 298 19.18 -21.41 -0.64
C PHE A 298 18.95 -22.93 -0.73
N SER A 299 18.95 -23.61 0.41
CA SER A 299 19.08 -25.06 0.47
C SER A 299 17.90 -25.70 1.18
N VAL A 300 17.32 -26.74 0.58
CA VAL A 300 16.26 -27.56 1.18
C VAL A 300 16.87 -28.49 2.22
N LEU A 301 16.35 -28.39 3.45
CA LEU A 301 16.74 -29.25 4.57
C LEU A 301 15.91 -30.52 4.63
N GLY A 302 14.65 -30.43 4.23
CA GLY A 302 13.72 -31.54 4.24
C GLY A 302 12.30 -31.11 3.92
N PHE A 303 11.40 -32.09 3.90
CA PHE A 303 9.98 -31.90 3.69
C PHE A 303 9.22 -32.34 4.94
N THR A 304 8.11 -31.68 5.21
CA THR A 304 7.26 -31.97 6.37
C THR A 304 5.80 -31.88 5.97
N GLU A 305 4.92 -32.54 6.71
CA GLU A 305 3.48 -32.41 6.50
C GLU A 305 3.02 -30.98 6.84
N LYS A 306 2.04 -30.46 6.10
CA LYS A 306 1.43 -29.14 6.33
C LYS A 306 1.02 -28.93 7.79
N LYS A 307 0.49 -29.95 8.46
CA LYS A 307 0.04 -29.88 9.86
C LYS A 307 1.16 -29.61 10.88
N ASN A 308 2.41 -29.89 10.54
CA ASN A 308 3.56 -29.68 11.43
C ASN A 308 4.02 -28.21 11.46
N ILE A 309 3.58 -27.40 10.49
CA ILE A 309 3.87 -25.96 10.41
C ILE A 309 2.54 -25.23 10.37
N PRO A 310 1.89 -25.03 11.53
CA PRO A 310 0.72 -24.18 11.63
C PRO A 310 1.07 -22.74 11.24
N GLU A 311 0.09 -22.00 10.74
CA GLU A 311 0.29 -20.63 10.22
C GLU A 311 0.84 -19.67 11.28
N TYR A 312 0.50 -19.86 12.57
CA TYR A 312 1.05 -19.06 13.66
C TYR A 312 2.54 -19.27 13.94
N TYR A 313 3.20 -20.26 13.31
CA TYR A 313 4.66 -20.36 13.28
C TYR A 313 5.30 -19.56 12.14
N MET A 314 4.52 -19.12 11.15
CA MET A 314 5.05 -18.32 10.05
C MET A 314 5.26 -16.88 10.54
N ARG A 315 6.50 -16.38 10.44
CA ARG A 315 6.94 -15.08 10.94
C ARG A 315 7.03 -14.04 9.82
N GLU A 316 7.66 -12.90 10.13
CA GLU A 316 7.92 -11.82 9.19
C GLU A 316 8.75 -12.26 7.97
N GLY A 317 8.52 -11.56 6.86
CA GLY A 317 9.25 -11.77 5.61
C GLY A 317 8.55 -12.77 4.69
N ALA A 318 7.53 -12.29 3.99
CA ALA A 318 6.89 -13.03 2.91
C ALA A 318 7.60 -12.75 1.58
N TYR A 319 8.05 -13.82 0.92
CA TYR A 319 8.63 -13.78 -0.40
C TYR A 319 7.87 -14.70 -1.33
N CYS A 320 7.76 -14.34 -2.60
CA CYS A 320 7.40 -15.27 -3.66
C CYS A 320 8.69 -15.88 -4.21
N VAL A 321 8.71 -17.21 -4.31
CA VAL A 321 9.79 -17.97 -4.95
C VAL A 321 9.32 -18.41 -6.32
N LEU A 322 10.11 -18.07 -7.33
CA LEU A 322 9.81 -18.31 -8.74
C LEU A 322 11.01 -18.97 -9.42
N PRO A 323 10.81 -19.71 -10.52
CA PRO A 323 11.94 -20.17 -11.33
C PRO A 323 12.72 -18.96 -11.89
N ASP A 324 14.02 -19.13 -12.08
CA ASP A 324 14.84 -18.07 -12.68
C ASP A 324 14.53 -17.95 -14.19
N ALA A 325 13.76 -16.92 -14.55
CA ALA A 325 13.36 -16.63 -15.94
C ALA A 325 14.54 -16.41 -16.92
N SER A 326 15.77 -16.25 -16.43
CA SER A 326 16.97 -16.18 -17.28
C SER A 326 17.55 -17.55 -17.68
N LYS A 327 16.93 -18.65 -17.24
CA LYS A 327 17.33 -20.02 -17.54
C LYS A 327 16.35 -20.70 -18.50
N PRO A 328 16.76 -21.81 -19.17
CA PRO A 328 15.90 -22.53 -20.09
C PRO A 328 14.58 -22.99 -19.45
N ASN A 329 13.51 -23.04 -20.25
CA ASN A 329 12.16 -23.39 -19.79
C ASN A 329 12.08 -24.77 -19.11
N ASP A 330 12.93 -25.71 -19.52
CA ASP A 330 12.99 -27.05 -18.92
C ASP A 330 13.31 -27.01 -17.41
N CYS A 331 14.14 -26.04 -16.98
CA CYS A 331 14.43 -25.82 -15.56
C CYS A 331 13.22 -25.30 -14.79
N SER A 332 12.38 -24.48 -15.43
CA SER A 332 11.13 -23.98 -14.86
C SER A 332 10.12 -25.11 -14.69
N GLN A 333 10.08 -26.08 -15.60
CA GLN A 333 9.19 -27.23 -15.48
C GLN A 333 9.50 -28.08 -14.24
N ALA A 334 10.77 -28.31 -13.94
CA ALA A 334 11.17 -29.02 -12.72
C ALA A 334 10.68 -28.30 -11.45
N PHE A 335 10.74 -26.96 -11.45
CA PHE A 335 10.22 -26.14 -10.36
C PHE A 335 8.69 -26.26 -10.24
N TYR A 336 7.96 -26.16 -11.35
CA TYR A 336 6.50 -26.26 -11.34
C TYR A 336 6.01 -27.63 -10.92
N ASN A 337 6.65 -28.71 -11.40
CA ASN A 337 6.35 -30.07 -10.97
C ASN A 337 6.56 -30.24 -9.45
N LEU A 338 7.59 -29.60 -8.88
CA LEU A 338 7.80 -29.64 -7.43
C LEU A 338 6.69 -28.94 -6.65
N VAL A 339 6.18 -27.79 -7.15
CA VAL A 339 5.03 -27.10 -6.54
C VAL A 339 3.81 -28.02 -6.51
N ASP A 340 3.50 -28.65 -7.64
CA ASP A 340 2.34 -29.53 -7.79
C ASP A 340 2.44 -30.75 -6.87
N VAL A 341 3.57 -31.46 -6.89
CA VAL A 341 3.77 -32.66 -6.06
C VAL A 341 3.67 -32.34 -4.57
N LEU A 342 4.19 -31.19 -4.12
CA LEU A 342 4.09 -30.81 -2.71
C LEU A 342 2.68 -30.40 -2.32
N ALA A 343 1.94 -29.72 -3.20
CA ALA A 343 0.54 -29.38 -2.99
C ALA A 343 -0.33 -30.63 -2.88
N GLU A 344 -0.20 -31.57 -3.83
CA GLU A 344 -0.92 -32.85 -3.84
C GLU A 344 -0.64 -33.68 -2.59
N GLN A 345 0.63 -33.73 -2.17
CA GLN A 345 1.03 -34.48 -0.97
C GLN A 345 0.75 -33.75 0.34
N LYS A 346 0.21 -32.52 0.32
CA LYS A 346 0.01 -31.66 1.49
C LYS A 346 1.29 -31.50 2.33
N LYS A 347 2.43 -31.32 1.65
CA LYS A 347 3.75 -31.15 2.25
C LYS A 347 4.31 -29.77 1.99
N TYR A 348 5.12 -29.30 2.93
CA TYR A 348 5.93 -28.10 2.79
C TYR A 348 7.41 -28.46 2.77
N ALA A 349 8.23 -27.62 2.14
CA ALA A 349 9.67 -27.73 2.21
C ALA A 349 10.23 -26.76 3.25
N VAL A 350 11.17 -27.22 4.08
CA VAL A 350 11.91 -26.37 5.02
C VAL A 350 13.26 -26.06 4.39
N VAL A 351 13.61 -24.77 4.34
CA VAL A 351 14.80 -24.28 3.65
C VAL A 351 15.68 -23.44 4.57
N ARG A 352 17.00 -23.57 4.40
CA ARG A 352 18.00 -22.68 4.95
C ARG A 352 18.34 -21.62 3.91
N ARG A 353 18.18 -20.35 4.29
CA ARG A 353 18.54 -19.21 3.47
C ARG A 353 19.61 -18.37 4.16
N VAL A 354 20.66 -18.06 3.42
CA VAL A 354 21.70 -17.11 3.81
C VAL A 354 21.80 -16.05 2.72
N TYR A 355 21.33 -14.83 3.00
CA TYR A 355 21.20 -13.78 1.98
C TYR A 355 22.54 -13.37 1.37
N ASN A 356 23.56 -13.20 2.22
CA ASN A 356 24.94 -12.92 1.87
C ASN A 356 25.87 -13.59 2.89
N SER A 357 27.16 -13.75 2.57
CA SER A 357 28.12 -14.50 3.41
C SER A 357 28.22 -13.98 4.85
N ASN A 358 28.03 -12.68 5.05
CA ASN A 358 28.11 -11.99 6.33
C ASN A 358 26.77 -11.95 7.10
N ASN A 359 25.72 -12.61 6.60
CA ASN A 359 24.40 -12.63 7.22
C ASN A 359 24.20 -13.92 8.05
N LYS A 360 23.47 -13.80 9.16
CA LYS A 360 23.02 -14.97 9.92
C LYS A 360 22.12 -15.86 9.05
N PRO A 361 22.32 -17.18 9.04
CA PRO A 361 21.38 -18.11 8.43
C PRO A 361 19.98 -17.95 9.03
N LYS A 362 18.96 -18.10 8.20
CA LYS A 362 17.55 -18.10 8.60
C LYS A 362 16.85 -19.31 7.99
N PHE A 363 15.85 -19.81 8.69
CA PHE A 363 15.03 -20.93 8.23
C PHE A 363 13.69 -20.43 7.75
N PHE A 364 13.23 -20.99 6.64
CA PHE A 364 11.96 -20.64 6.03
C PHE A 364 11.18 -21.89 5.68
N VAL A 365 9.87 -21.73 5.58
CA VAL A 365 8.97 -22.71 4.97
C VAL A 365 8.63 -22.27 3.55
N LEU A 366 8.58 -23.20 2.60
CA LEU A 366 8.03 -23.01 1.26
C LEU A 366 6.64 -23.64 1.21
N VAL A 367 5.63 -22.79 1.06
CA VAL A 367 4.21 -23.15 0.93
C VAL A 367 3.85 -23.15 -0.56
N PRO A 368 3.50 -24.29 -1.17
CA PRO A 368 3.19 -24.37 -2.59
C PRO A 368 1.92 -23.57 -2.94
N GLN A 369 1.96 -22.86 -4.07
CA GLN A 369 0.84 -22.13 -4.65
C GLN A 369 0.60 -22.65 -6.08
N PRO A 370 -0.15 -23.76 -6.24
CA PRO A 370 -0.41 -24.35 -7.56
C PRO A 370 -1.35 -23.51 -8.42
N GLU A 371 -2.21 -22.69 -7.79
CA GLU A 371 -3.19 -21.82 -8.45
C GLU A 371 -2.61 -20.45 -8.87
N SER A 372 -1.36 -20.14 -8.50
CA SER A 372 -0.76 -18.86 -8.89
C SER A 372 -0.29 -18.90 -10.34
N GLU A 373 -0.40 -17.78 -11.06
CA GLU A 373 0.16 -17.62 -12.39
C GLU A 373 1.32 -16.61 -12.40
N PRO A 374 2.58 -17.05 -12.62
CA PRO A 374 3.04 -18.44 -12.72
C PRO A 374 3.04 -19.18 -11.36
N LYS A 375 3.07 -20.53 -11.40
CA LYS A 375 3.13 -21.37 -10.19
C LYS A 375 4.33 -21.03 -9.33
N SER A 376 4.14 -20.95 -8.01
CA SER A 376 5.15 -20.39 -7.11
C SER A 376 5.14 -21.05 -5.73
N PHE A 377 6.12 -20.68 -4.89
CA PHE A 377 6.02 -20.87 -3.44
C PHE A 377 5.89 -19.53 -2.74
N VAL A 378 5.05 -19.48 -1.71
CA VAL A 378 5.16 -18.45 -0.67
C VAL A 378 6.18 -18.91 0.35
N MET A 379 7.20 -18.10 0.58
CA MET A 379 8.25 -18.35 1.56
C MET A 379 8.09 -17.44 2.76
N SER A 380 8.01 -18.03 3.96
CA SER A 380 7.90 -17.32 5.24
C SER A 380 8.92 -17.82 6.27
N GLU A 381 9.42 -16.93 7.13
CA GLU A 381 10.45 -17.26 8.13
C GLU A 381 9.86 -18.13 9.24
N LEU A 382 10.65 -19.08 9.75
CA LEU A 382 10.28 -19.94 10.88
C LEU A 382 10.99 -19.50 12.17
N PRO A 383 10.36 -19.67 13.35
CA PRO A 383 10.98 -19.42 14.64
C PRO A 383 12.11 -20.41 14.92
N TYR A 384 13.05 -19.99 15.76
CA TYR A 384 13.99 -20.89 16.42
C TYR A 384 13.34 -21.56 17.65
N ALA A 385 14.03 -22.52 18.28
CA ALA A 385 13.54 -23.10 19.53
C ALA A 385 13.41 -22.04 20.64
N ASP A 386 14.41 -21.14 20.76
CA ASP A 386 14.46 -20.08 21.77
C ASP A 386 13.36 -19.02 21.61
N ASP A 387 12.75 -18.97 20.43
CA ASP A 387 11.70 -18.04 20.04
C ASP A 387 10.31 -18.46 20.54
N LEU A 388 10.13 -19.75 20.85
CA LEU A 388 8.87 -20.32 21.29
C LEU A 388 8.77 -20.19 22.82
N LYS A 389 8.05 -19.18 23.30
CA LYS A 389 7.73 -19.04 24.74
C LYS A 389 6.69 -20.08 25.14
N GLN A 390 7.11 -21.26 25.58
CA GLN A 390 6.24 -22.35 26.05
C GLN A 390 5.64 -22.14 27.47
N THR A 391 5.72 -20.93 28.03
CA THR A 391 5.40 -20.70 29.45
C THR A 391 3.92 -20.48 29.76
N LEU A 392 3.05 -20.40 28.76
CA LEU A 392 1.61 -20.16 28.97
C LEU A 392 0.83 -21.46 28.76
N LYS A 393 0.28 -22.00 29.86
CA LYS A 393 -0.76 -23.04 29.79
C LYS A 393 -2.11 -22.33 29.76
N PHE A 394 -2.83 -22.49 28.65
CA PHE A 394 -4.23 -22.09 28.57
C PHE A 394 -5.08 -23.29 28.97
N SER A 395 -6.12 -23.07 29.77
CA SER A 395 -7.22 -24.03 29.89
C SER A 395 -8.14 -23.84 28.70
N ASP A 396 -8.58 -24.94 28.09
CA ASP A 396 -9.61 -24.85 27.07
C ASP A 396 -10.84 -24.13 27.64
N PRO A 397 -11.45 -23.19 26.89
CA PRO A 397 -12.66 -22.53 27.32
C PRO A 397 -13.74 -23.60 27.54
N VAL A 398 -14.38 -23.58 28.71
CA VAL A 398 -15.53 -24.44 28.97
C VAL A 398 -16.70 -23.88 28.17
N ILE A 399 -16.98 -24.50 27.02
CA ILE A 399 -18.19 -24.21 26.24
C ILE A 399 -19.36 -24.76 27.05
N THR A 400 -20.13 -23.87 27.68
CA THR A 400 -21.23 -24.28 28.56
C THR A 400 -22.50 -24.63 27.80
N GLU A 401 -22.69 -24.11 26.57
CA GLU A 401 -23.84 -24.41 25.69
C GLU A 401 -23.45 -24.23 24.20
N ASP A 402 -23.98 -25.08 23.31
CA ASP A 402 -23.93 -24.88 21.85
C ASP A 402 -24.92 -23.77 21.46
N ALA A 403 -24.58 -22.52 21.76
CA ALA A 403 -25.38 -21.38 21.36
C ALA A 403 -25.11 -21.06 19.88
N VAL A 404 -25.82 -21.73 18.97
CA VAL A 404 -26.07 -21.18 17.63
C VAL A 404 -27.03 -20.01 17.82
N ASP A 405 -26.47 -18.85 18.11
CA ASP A 405 -27.23 -17.62 18.28
C ASP A 405 -27.50 -17.03 16.89
N GLU A 406 -28.73 -17.19 16.40
CA GLU A 406 -29.16 -16.60 15.12
C GLU A 406 -28.89 -15.09 15.06
N ASP A 407 -28.95 -14.39 16.19
CA ASP A 407 -28.68 -12.94 16.23
C ASP A 407 -27.17 -12.66 16.03
N PHE A 408 -26.30 -13.55 16.53
CA PHE A 408 -24.87 -13.48 16.27
C PHE A 408 -24.53 -13.76 14.80
N GLU A 409 -25.13 -14.78 14.19
CA GLU A 409 -24.95 -15.07 12.75
C GLU A 409 -25.46 -13.91 11.88
N LYS A 410 -26.66 -13.39 12.17
CA LYS A 410 -27.21 -12.21 11.49
C LYS A 410 -26.29 -10.99 11.63
N PHE A 411 -25.71 -10.79 12.82
CA PHE A 411 -24.73 -9.73 13.03
C PHE A 411 -23.45 -9.96 12.24
N PHE A 412 -22.88 -11.17 12.29
CA PHE A 412 -21.65 -11.52 11.57
C PHE A 412 -21.81 -11.31 10.06
N ASN A 413 -22.91 -11.80 9.47
CA ASN A 413 -23.21 -11.60 8.05
C ASN A 413 -23.48 -10.14 7.69
N SER A 414 -23.87 -9.30 8.67
CA SER A 414 -24.06 -7.86 8.45
C SER A 414 -22.74 -7.07 8.39
N ILE A 415 -21.64 -7.67 8.84
CA ILE A 415 -20.30 -7.05 8.88
C ILE A 415 -19.28 -7.75 7.98
N ASP A 416 -19.62 -8.93 7.46
CA ASP A 416 -18.79 -9.64 6.50
C ASP A 416 -18.83 -8.93 5.15
N ILE A 417 -17.70 -8.39 4.71
CA ILE A 417 -17.56 -7.65 3.45
C ILE A 417 -17.67 -8.53 2.20
N TRP A 418 -17.65 -9.85 2.38
CA TRP A 418 -17.77 -10.83 1.30
C TRP A 418 -19.22 -11.28 1.05
N GLU A 419 -20.14 -10.91 1.93
CA GLU A 419 -21.55 -11.27 1.86
C GLU A 419 -22.40 -10.12 1.29
N ASP A 420 -23.40 -10.43 0.47
CA ASP A 420 -24.34 -9.44 -0.08
C ASP A 420 -25.15 -8.74 1.02
N SER A 421 -25.29 -9.37 2.19
CA SER A 421 -25.98 -8.81 3.36
C SER A 421 -25.16 -7.79 4.15
N CYS A 422 -23.92 -7.50 3.72
CA CYS A 422 -23.06 -6.54 4.39
C CYS A 422 -23.72 -5.16 4.45
N LYS A 423 -23.79 -4.58 5.64
CA LYS A 423 -24.29 -3.22 5.88
C LYS A 423 -23.16 -2.21 6.05
N LEU A 424 -21.91 -2.65 6.00
CA LEU A 424 -20.75 -1.78 6.08
C LEU A 424 -20.44 -1.18 4.71
N ASP A 425 -20.18 0.12 4.71
CA ASP A 425 -19.74 0.82 3.49
C ASP A 425 -18.22 0.89 3.55
N VAL A 426 -17.57 -0.14 3.00
CA VAL A 426 -16.11 -0.29 2.97
C VAL A 426 -15.70 -0.39 1.50
N PRO A 427 -15.41 0.73 0.81
CA PRO A 427 -15.15 0.69 -0.63
C PRO A 427 -13.84 -0.02 -0.97
N LEU A 428 -12.87 0.00 -0.06
CA LEU A 428 -11.53 -0.55 -0.27
C LEU A 428 -11.11 -1.46 0.88
N GLY A 429 -10.53 -2.60 0.56
CA GLY A 429 -9.90 -3.51 1.53
C GLY A 429 -8.54 -2.99 2.01
N PRO A 430 -7.97 -3.57 3.08
CA PRO A 430 -6.74 -3.08 3.71
C PRO A 430 -5.51 -3.00 2.78
N LYS A 431 -5.44 -3.85 1.75
CA LYS A 431 -4.34 -3.82 0.76
C LYS A 431 -4.44 -2.67 -0.25
N MET A 432 -5.64 -2.11 -0.41
CA MET A 432 -5.94 -1.05 -1.36
C MET A 432 -5.99 0.34 -0.70
N ILE A 433 -5.96 0.38 0.63
CA ILE A 433 -5.90 1.59 1.46
C ILE A 433 -4.43 1.98 1.73
N VAL A 434 -4.13 3.27 1.67
CA VAL A 434 -2.84 3.82 2.09
C VAL A 434 -2.69 3.70 3.60
N ASP A 435 -1.49 3.37 4.08
CA ASP A 435 -1.21 3.29 5.51
C ASP A 435 -1.76 4.51 6.28
N LEU A 436 -2.69 4.25 7.20
CA LEU A 436 -3.41 5.28 7.94
C LEU A 436 -2.48 6.18 8.76
N TYR A 437 -1.38 5.62 9.29
CA TYR A 437 -0.43 6.39 10.06
C TYR A 437 0.35 7.35 9.16
N LEU A 438 0.82 6.88 7.98
CA LEU A 438 1.48 7.74 7.00
C LEU A 438 0.55 8.83 6.48
N SER A 439 -0.71 8.50 6.24
CA SER A 439 -1.75 9.46 5.84
C SER A 439 -1.96 10.55 6.90
N LYS A 440 -2.16 10.16 8.17
CA LYS A 440 -2.30 11.10 9.30
C LYS A 440 -1.05 11.96 9.49
N LEU A 441 0.14 11.37 9.34
CA LEU A 441 1.40 12.08 9.45
C LEU A 441 1.58 13.09 8.32
N ALA A 442 1.25 12.73 7.09
CA ALA A 442 1.25 13.65 5.94
C ALA A 442 0.28 14.82 6.17
N ASN A 443 -0.93 14.56 6.68
CA ASN A 443 -1.91 15.62 6.98
C ASN A 443 -1.42 16.58 8.07
N ALA A 444 -0.84 16.02 9.15
CA ALA A 444 -0.29 16.84 10.23
C ALA A 444 0.92 17.66 9.76
N ALA A 445 1.78 17.08 8.92
CA ALA A 445 2.91 17.76 8.33
C ALA A 445 2.46 18.87 7.36
N ALA A 446 1.49 18.60 6.48
CA ALA A 446 0.88 19.58 5.58
C ALA A 446 0.33 20.75 6.37
N SER A 447 -0.46 20.46 7.42
CA SER A 447 -1.11 21.51 8.22
C SER A 447 -0.08 22.42 8.91
N LYS A 448 1.00 21.84 9.41
CA LYS A 448 2.07 22.59 10.06
C LYS A 448 2.95 23.35 9.06
N TYR A 449 3.27 22.75 7.91
CA TYR A 449 4.15 23.35 6.90
C TYR A 449 3.47 24.48 6.14
N LEU A 450 2.20 24.30 5.78
CA LEU A 450 1.40 25.25 5.02
C LEU A 450 0.70 26.29 5.92
N GLY A 451 0.71 26.10 7.24
CA GLY A 451 0.06 27.00 8.20
C GLY A 451 -1.48 27.02 8.13
N ARG A 452 -2.08 26.00 7.51
CA ARG A 452 -3.52 25.87 7.29
C ARG A 452 -3.96 24.45 7.60
N GLU A 453 -5.03 24.28 8.38
CA GLU A 453 -5.55 22.95 8.71
C GLU A 453 -6.30 22.36 7.50
N PHE A 454 -5.85 21.19 7.04
CA PHE A 454 -6.54 20.43 5.99
C PHE A 454 -7.24 19.23 6.61
N LYS A 455 -8.59 19.25 6.60
CA LYS A 455 -9.41 18.12 7.02
C LYS A 455 -9.50 17.11 5.88
N CYS A 456 -8.45 16.33 5.67
CA CYS A 456 -8.55 15.17 4.79
C CYS A 456 -9.29 14.06 5.53
N GLN A 457 -10.43 13.64 4.98
CA GLN A 457 -11.10 12.44 5.45
C GLN A 457 -10.21 11.27 5.07
N ALA A 458 -9.48 10.70 6.03
CA ALA A 458 -8.95 9.36 5.84
C ALA A 458 -10.13 8.45 5.47
N THR A 459 -9.86 7.33 4.80
CA THR A 459 -10.84 6.25 4.73
C THR A 459 -10.97 5.68 6.14
N ASP A 460 -11.67 6.41 7.00
CA ASP A 460 -12.02 5.95 8.32
C ASP A 460 -13.00 4.81 8.09
N VAL A 461 -12.65 3.62 8.57
CA VAL A 461 -13.61 2.54 8.72
C VAL A 461 -14.69 3.12 9.62
N VAL A 462 -15.88 3.37 9.05
CA VAL A 462 -17.00 3.95 9.78
C VAL A 462 -17.15 3.17 11.08
N ASN A 463 -16.98 3.86 12.21
CA ASN A 463 -17.03 3.22 13.51
C ASN A 463 -18.43 2.60 13.66
N MET A 464 -18.50 1.27 13.80
CA MET A 464 -19.79 0.57 13.91
C MET A 464 -20.60 1.03 15.12
N GLU A 465 -19.94 1.61 16.13
CA GLU A 465 -20.59 2.20 17.30
C GLU A 465 -21.39 3.46 16.96
N ASP A 466 -21.06 4.16 15.87
CA ASP A 466 -21.72 5.41 15.45
C ASP A 466 -22.85 5.17 14.41
N LYS A 467 -22.99 3.95 13.87
CA LYS A 467 -24.19 3.56 13.11
C LYS A 467 -25.30 3.19 14.10
N ASP A 468 -26.07 4.20 14.52
CA ASP A 468 -27.25 4.10 15.41
C ASP A 468 -28.33 3.07 14.97
N THR A 469 -28.16 2.37 13.84
CA THR A 469 -29.16 1.55 13.16
C THR A 469 -28.83 0.07 13.01
N ASN A 470 -27.73 -0.45 13.56
CA ASN A 470 -27.45 -1.89 13.47
C ASN A 470 -28.31 -2.70 14.48
N GLU A 471 -29.56 -2.99 14.10
CA GLU A 471 -30.52 -3.78 14.91
C GLU A 471 -29.96 -5.14 15.33
N SER A 472 -29.18 -5.81 14.47
CA SER A 472 -28.51 -7.09 14.78
C SER A 472 -27.46 -6.92 15.89
N LEU A 473 -26.68 -5.84 15.89
CA LEU A 473 -25.75 -5.55 16.99
C LEU A 473 -26.50 -5.29 18.31
N GLN A 474 -27.64 -4.59 18.25
CA GLN A 474 -28.47 -4.38 19.43
C GLN A 474 -29.08 -5.70 19.94
N ALA A 475 -29.49 -6.61 19.05
CA ALA A 475 -29.99 -7.93 19.39
C ALA A 475 -28.91 -8.77 20.09
N VAL A 476 -27.69 -8.83 19.54
CA VAL A 476 -26.54 -9.48 20.18
C VAL A 476 -26.24 -8.87 21.56
N ARG A 477 -26.28 -7.54 21.70
CA ARG A 477 -26.09 -6.87 23.01
C ARG A 477 -27.17 -7.25 24.04
N ARG A 478 -28.40 -7.52 23.61
CA ARG A 478 -29.50 -7.99 24.48
C ARG A 478 -29.34 -9.45 24.85
N ALA A 479 -28.94 -10.29 23.90
CA ALA A 479 -28.71 -11.73 24.11
C ALA A 479 -27.45 -12.01 24.97
N TRP A 480 -26.43 -11.16 24.84
CA TRP A 480 -25.15 -11.26 25.57
C TRP A 480 -24.89 -10.02 26.43
N PRO A 481 -25.66 -9.80 27.51
CA PRO A 481 -25.47 -8.66 28.38
C PRO A 481 -24.09 -8.75 29.04
N ARG A 482 -23.24 -7.74 28.85
CA ARG A 482 -21.93 -7.68 29.53
C ARG A 482 -22.17 -7.64 31.04
N PRO A 483 -21.67 -8.61 31.83
CA PRO A 483 -21.65 -8.44 33.27
C PRO A 483 -20.73 -7.26 33.60
N PHE A 484 -21.18 -6.35 34.46
CA PHE A 484 -20.54 -5.08 34.85
C PHE A 484 -19.18 -5.22 35.60
N TYR A 485 -18.40 -6.26 35.35
CA TYR A 485 -17.13 -6.52 36.04
C TYR A 485 -15.92 -6.12 35.19
N TYR A 486 -15.88 -4.89 34.69
CA TYR A 486 -14.61 -4.22 34.34
C TYR A 486 -14.83 -2.70 34.30
N GLN A 487 -14.83 -2.06 35.47
CA GLN A 487 -14.49 -0.64 35.51
C GLN A 487 -12.97 -0.55 35.27
N PRO A 488 -12.49 0.10 34.19
CA PRO A 488 -11.08 0.42 34.10
C PRO A 488 -10.71 1.26 35.35
N PRO A 489 -9.55 1.03 35.98
CA PRO A 489 -9.16 1.82 37.14
C PRO A 489 -9.21 3.29 36.75
N ASN A 490 -9.99 4.07 37.50
CA ASN A 490 -10.09 5.52 37.35
C ASN A 490 -8.68 6.08 37.16
N ARG A 491 -8.42 6.66 35.98
CA ARG A 491 -7.33 7.63 35.84
C ARG A 491 -7.69 8.76 36.79
N THR A 492 -7.16 8.70 38.00
CA THR A 492 -7.05 9.85 38.87
C THR A 492 -6.35 10.92 38.06
N GLN A 493 -7.11 11.96 37.70
CA GLN A 493 -6.54 13.25 37.35
C GLN A 493 -5.71 13.69 38.55
N SER A 494 -4.39 13.48 38.49
CA SER A 494 -3.47 14.21 39.35
C SER A 494 -3.39 15.62 38.80
N ASN A 495 -4.23 16.50 39.35
CA ASN A 495 -3.88 17.91 39.45
C ASN A 495 -2.73 18.02 40.45
N ALA A 496 -1.53 18.27 39.94
CA ALA A 496 -0.43 18.96 40.60
C ALA A 496 0.50 19.51 39.53
#